data_AF-A0AAV5Y6J0-F1
#
_entry.id   AF-A0AAV5Y6J0-F1
#
_cell.length_a   1.000
_cell.length_b   1.000
_cell.length_c   1.000
_cell.angle_alpha   90.00
_cell.angle_beta   90.00
_cell.angle_gamma   90.00
#
_symmetry.space_group_name_H-M   'P 1'
#
loop_
_entity.id
_entity.type
_entity.pdbx_description
1 polymer ?
#
loop_
_entity_poly.entity_id
_entity_poly.type
_entity_poly.pdbx_seq_one_letter_code
_entity_poly.pdbx_strand_id
1 'polypeptide(L)' 'MSVQDDYRARHPKSATLTEQARRAIPGGITHDIRHLMPYPVYIDRAAGPRKWDVDGHEYVDYW' A
#
# COMPACT_ATOMS: atom_id res chain seq x y z
N MET A 1 17.97 -11.47 -1.67
CA MET A 1 16.74 -10.83 -1.14
C MET A 1 15.57 -11.30 -1.99
N SER A 2 14.45 -11.69 -1.39
CA SER A 2 13.24 -12.02 -2.17
C SER A 2 12.53 -10.74 -2.62
N VAL A 3 11.65 -10.84 -3.63
CA VAL A 3 10.82 -9.71 -4.06
C VAL A 3 9.93 -9.18 -2.93
N GLN A 4 9.49 -10.07 -2.02
CA GLN A 4 8.71 -9.66 -0.86
C GLN A 4 9.55 -8.89 0.16
N ASP A 5 10.83 -9.24 0.32
CA ASP A 5 11.71 -8.52 1.26
C ASP A 5 12.04 -7.12 0.74
N ASP A 6 12.29 -6.97 -0.57
CA ASP A 6 12.45 -5.66 -1.20
C ASP A 6 11.19 -4.80 -1.07
N TYR A 7 10.03 -5.38 -1.36
CA TYR A 7 8.74 -4.70 -1.19
C TYR A 7 8.56 -4.22 0.26
N ARG A 8 8.87 -5.07 1.25
CA ARG A 8 8.77 -4.70 2.67
C ARG A 8 9.73 -3.57 3.05
N ALA A 9 10.97 -3.62 2.55
CA ALA A 9 11.98 -2.60 2.82
C ALA A 9 11.60 -1.24 2.22
N ARG A 10 10.91 -1.23 1.08
CA ARG A 10 10.53 -0.01 0.37
C ARG A 10 9.25 0.63 0.86
N HIS A 11 8.31 -0.12 1.46
CA HIS A 11 6.98 0.39 1.83
C HIS A 11 6.69 0.35 3.36
N PRO A 12 7.60 0.84 4.23
CA PRO A 12 7.45 0.72 5.69
C PRO A 12 6.26 1.50 6.26
N LYS A 13 5.86 2.63 5.67
CA LYS A 13 4.69 3.39 6.16
C LYS A 13 3.39 2.70 5.76
N SER A 14 3.32 2.13 4.56
CA SER A 14 2.18 1.30 4.13
C SER A 14 1.99 0.08 5.06
N ALA A 15 3.09 -0.53 5.51
CA ALA A 15 3.05 -1.61 6.51
C ALA A 15 2.44 -1.12 7.84
N THR A 16 2.90 0.04 8.32
CA THR A 16 2.43 0.63 9.58
C THR A 16 0.94 0.96 9.53
N LEU A 17 0.46 1.54 8.42
CA LEU A 17 -0.96 1.86 8.23
C LEU A 17 -1.81 0.60 8.13
N THR A 18 -1.31 -0.47 7.50
CA THR A 18 -1.99 -1.77 7.47
C THR A 18 -2.18 -2.34 8.87
N GLU A 19 -1.14 -2.30 9.71
CA GLU A 19 -1.23 -2.77 11.10
C GLU A 19 -2.18 -1.92 11.94
N GLN A 20 -2.30 -0.62 11.68
CA GLN A 20 -3.31 0.23 12.29
C GLN A 20 -4.73 -0.13 11.82
N ALA A 21 -4.94 -0.28 10.52
CA ALA A 21 -6.24 -0.59 9.93
C ALA A 21 -6.79 -1.93 10.42
N ARG A 22 -5.93 -2.95 10.56
CA ARG A 22 -6.29 -4.29 11.08
C ARG A 22 -6.88 -4.27 12.50
N ARG A 23 -6.64 -3.22 13.28
CA ARG A 23 -7.22 -3.07 14.63
C ARG A 23 -8.68 -2.64 14.61
N ALA A 24 -9.15 -2.06 13.51
CA ALA A 24 -10.50 -1.51 13.38
C ALA A 24 -11.34 -2.18 12.30
N ILE A 25 -10.71 -2.71 11.25
CA ILE A 25 -11.36 -3.25 10.06
C ILE A 25 -10.92 -4.71 9.90
N PRO A 26 -11.84 -5.68 9.84
CA PRO A 26 -11.51 -7.06 9.52
C PRO A 26 -10.68 -7.15 8.23
N GLY A 27 -9.51 -7.78 8.30
CA GLY A 27 -8.57 -7.86 7.17
C GLY A 27 -7.80 -6.58 6.86
N GLY A 28 -8.10 -5.45 7.52
CA GLY A 28 -7.43 -4.16 7.31
C GLY A 28 -7.78 -3.46 5.99
N ILE A 29 -8.84 -3.89 5.31
CA ILE A 29 -9.33 -3.33 4.03
C ILE A 29 -10.85 -3.26 4.02
N THR A 30 -11.43 -2.28 3.32
CA THR A 30 -12.89 -2.11 3.18
C THR A 30 -13.44 -2.59 1.84
N HIS A 31 -12.58 -3.10 0.96
CA HIS A 31 -12.95 -3.58 -0.37
C HIS A 31 -11.98 -4.69 -0.82
N ASP A 32 -12.51 -5.87 -1.14
CA ASP A 32 -11.72 -7.09 -1.37
C ASP A 32 -10.68 -6.97 -2.49
N ILE A 33 -10.97 -6.21 -3.56
CA ILE A 33 -10.01 -5.96 -4.66
C ILE A 33 -8.69 -5.31 -4.19
N ARG A 34 -8.68 -4.71 -2.99
CA ARG A 34 -7.49 -4.07 -2.41
C ARG A 34 -6.64 -5.04 -1.60
N HIS A 35 -7.03 -6.31 -1.51
CA HIS A 35 -6.24 -7.32 -0.83
C HIS A 35 -4.95 -7.61 -1.62
N LEU A 36 -3.81 -7.45 -0.95
CA LEU A 36 -2.48 -7.72 -1.51
C LEU A 36 -1.57 -8.30 -0.43
N MET A 37 -0.72 -9.25 -0.80
CA MET A 37 0.32 -9.78 0.07
C MET A 37 1.69 -9.14 -0.27
N PRO A 38 2.50 -8.75 0.73
CA PRO A 38 2.27 -8.91 2.17
C PRO A 38 1.27 -7.91 2.78
N TYR A 39 1.05 -6.78 2.12
CA TYR A 39 0.06 -5.76 2.47
C TYR A 39 -0.11 -4.79 1.27
N PRO A 40 -1.24 -4.08 1.13
CA PRO A 40 -1.44 -3.11 0.05
C PRO A 40 -0.58 -1.85 0.22
N VAL A 41 -0.32 -1.16 -0.89
CA VAL A 41 0.22 0.21 -0.86
C VAL A 41 -0.88 1.19 -0.43
N TYR A 42 -0.52 2.20 0.35
CA TYR A 42 -1.43 3.28 0.74
C TYR A 42 -1.12 4.52 -0.09
N ILE A 43 -2.10 4.99 -0.86
CA ILE A 43 -1.94 6.17 -1.73
C ILE A 43 -2.24 7.45 -0.94
N ASP A 44 -1.29 8.38 -0.91
CA ASP A 44 -1.40 9.69 -0.25
C ASP A 44 -2.03 10.74 -1.18
N ARG A 45 -1.62 10.76 -2.44
CA ARG A 45 -2.14 11.72 -3.42
C ARG A 45 -2.17 11.17 -4.84
N ALA A 46 -2.99 11.77 -5.68
CA ALA A 46 -3.08 11.47 -7.12
C ALA A 46 -3.32 12.76 -7.91
N ALA A 47 -2.77 12.84 -9.12
CA ALA A 47 -2.92 13.97 -10.02
C ALA A 47 -2.72 13.53 -11.47
N GLY A 48 -3.74 13.73 -12.31
CA GLY A 48 -3.74 13.20 -13.67
C GLY A 48 -3.55 11.67 -13.68
N PRO A 49 -2.69 11.10 -14.54
CA PRO A 49 -2.46 9.66 -14.62
C PRO A 49 -1.41 9.16 -13.61
N ARG A 50 -1.16 9.90 -12.53
CA ARG A 50 -0.09 9.60 -11.57
C ARG A 50 -0.62 9.50 -10.14
N LYS A 51 -0.09 8.55 -9.39
CA LYS A 51 -0.37 8.31 -7.96
C LYS A 51 0.93 8.32 -7.17
N TRP A 52 0.89 8.78 -5.93
CA TRP A 52 1.99 8.71 -4.99
C TRP A 52 1.56 8.00 -3.73
N ASP A 53 2.33 6.99 -3.32
CA ASP A 53 2.09 6.34 -2.04
C ASP A 53 2.60 7.18 -0.85
N VAL A 54 2.24 6.74 0.35
CA VAL A 54 2.67 7.37 1.61
C VAL A 54 4.18 7.29 1.83
N ASP A 55 4.85 6.36 1.15
CA ASP A 55 6.30 6.15 1.18
C ASP A 55 7.04 7.08 0.18
N GLY A 56 6.30 7.76 -0.71
CA GLY A 56 6.79 8.76 -1.67
C GLY A 56 7.06 8.22 -3.07
N HIS A 57 6.72 6.96 -3.35
CA HIS A 57 6.87 6.37 -4.68
C HIS A 57 5.83 6.91 -5.63
N GLU A 58 6.26 7.24 -6.85
CA GLU A 58 5.37 7.64 -7.93
C GLU A 58 5.05 6.47 -8.86
N TYR A 59 3.79 6.36 -9.22
CA TYR A 59 3.28 5.36 -10.16
C TYR A 59 2.56 6.06 -11.30
N VAL A 60 2.74 5.55 -12.53
CA VAL A 60 1.78 5.79 -13.61
C VAL A 60 0.61 4.85 -13.38
N ASP A 61 -0.59 5.42 -13.28
CA ASP A 61 -1.79 4.69 -12.92
C ASP A 61 -2.38 3.97 -14.14
N TYR A 62 -2.18 2.66 -14.18
CA TYR A 62 -2.78 1.75 -15.16
C TYR A 62 -3.84 0.82 -14.52
N TRP A 63 -4.22 1.12 -13.28
CA TRP A 63 -5.22 0.34 -12.54
C TRP A 63 -6.59 0.42 -13.20
#